data_AF-A0A848SWG4-F1
#
_entry.id   AF-A0A848SWG4-F1
#
_cell.length_a   1.000
_cell.length_b   1.000
_cell.length_c   1.000
_cell.angle_alpha   90.00
_cell.angle_beta   90.00
_cell.angle_gamma   90.00
#
_symmetry.space_group_name_H-M   'P 1'
#
loop_
_entity.id
_entity.type
_entity.pdbx_description
1 polymer ?
#
loop_
_entity_poly.entity_id
_entity_poly.type
_entity_poly.pdbx_seq_one_letter_code
_entity_poly.pdbx_strand_id
1 'polypeptide(L)'
;MPKKKPKKGKPKVHKDLEGFEININEFGELKSNTSVEELNKFLNKKVDDKKLRDRDDLKEKWEEEWAEDEESEDDQVDEDVDPEKMEDIDDEDLEKLKSEDD
;
A
#
# COMPACT_ATOMS: atom_id res chain seq x y z
N MET A 1 -27.48 7.70 1.66
CA MET A 1 -27.89 6.79 2.75
C MET A 1 -26.73 5.83 3.04
N PRO A 2 -26.18 5.76 4.27
CA PRO A 2 -25.05 4.88 4.55
C PRO A 2 -25.47 3.41 4.38
N LYS A 3 -24.69 2.64 3.61
CA LYS A 3 -24.94 1.22 3.36
C LYS A 3 -24.88 0.47 4.71
N LYS A 4 -25.96 -0.23 5.07
CA LYS A 4 -26.00 -1.08 6.27
C LYS A 4 -24.98 -2.20 6.12
N LYS A 5 -24.01 -2.27 7.03
CA LYS A 5 -23.06 -3.37 7.06
C LYS A 5 -23.78 -4.68 7.44
N PRO A 6 -23.50 -5.79 6.75
CA PRO A 6 -24.07 -7.09 7.11
C PRO A 6 -23.62 -7.47 8.52
N LYS A 7 -24.57 -7.92 9.35
CA LYS A 7 -24.31 -8.41 10.71
C LYS A 7 -23.88 -9.88 10.76
N LYS A 8 -23.89 -10.57 9.61
CA LYS A 8 -23.55 -11.99 9.47
C LYS A 8 -22.41 -12.13 8.46
N GLY A 9 -21.51 -13.07 8.73
CA GLY A 9 -20.32 -13.33 7.93
C GLY A 9 -19.05 -12.77 8.55
N LYS A 10 -17.90 -13.21 8.02
CA LYS A 10 -16.60 -12.72 8.47
C LYS A 10 -16.45 -11.23 8.13
N PRO A 11 -15.91 -10.41 9.04
CA PRO A 11 -15.63 -9.01 8.74
C PRO A 11 -14.62 -8.92 7.58
N LYS A 12 -14.79 -7.92 6.70
CA LYS A 12 -13.80 -7.62 5.67
C LYS A 12 -12.61 -6.95 6.35
N VAL A 13 -11.52 -7.68 6.47
CA VAL A 13 -10.26 -7.28 7.13
C VAL A 13 -9.10 -7.32 6.13
N HIS A 14 -7.94 -6.80 6.53
CA HIS A 14 -6.70 -6.94 5.74
C HIS A 14 -6.31 -8.41 5.60
N LYS A 15 -5.54 -8.77 4.56
CA LYS A 15 -5.08 -10.16 4.34
C LYS A 15 -4.33 -10.69 5.57
N ASP A 16 -3.44 -9.87 6.13
CA ASP A 16 -2.64 -10.21 7.33
C ASP A 16 -3.47 -10.33 8.62
N LEU A 17 -4.71 -9.85 8.61
CA LEU A 17 -5.66 -9.96 9.72
C LEU A 17 -6.80 -10.95 9.39
N GLU A 18 -6.64 -11.80 8.38
CA GLU A 18 -7.65 -12.79 8.03
C GLU A 18 -7.91 -13.73 9.23
N GLY A 19 -9.18 -13.86 9.61
CA GLY A 19 -9.56 -14.62 10.80
C GLY A 19 -9.45 -13.84 12.12
N PHE A 20 -9.18 -12.53 12.08
CA PHE A 20 -9.29 -11.67 13.25
C PHE A 20 -10.74 -11.65 13.78
N GLU A 21 -10.91 -12.02 15.04
CA GLU A 21 -12.18 -11.97 15.75
C GLU A 21 -12.05 -11.18 17.06
N ILE A 22 -13.07 -10.36 17.33
CA ILE A 22 -13.18 -9.58 18.56
C ILE A 22 -14.61 -9.65 19.08
N ASN A 23 -14.75 -9.96 20.36
CA ASN A 23 -16.02 -10.09 21.05
C ASN A 23 -15.99 -9.33 22.37
N ILE A 24 -17.14 -8.82 22.80
CA ILE A 24 -17.31 -8.19 24.11
C ILE A 24 -18.01 -9.20 25.01
N ASN A 25 -17.43 -9.50 26.17
CA ASN A 25 -18.07 -10.40 27.13
C ASN A 25 -19.14 -9.67 27.97
N GLU A 26 -19.86 -10.41 28.81
CA GLU A 26 -20.94 -9.87 29.64
C GLU A 26 -20.44 -8.83 30.68
N PHE A 27 -19.15 -8.84 30.98
CA PHE A 27 -18.48 -7.90 31.88
C PHE A 27 -17.94 -6.65 31.15
N GLY A 28 -18.11 -6.56 29.83
CA GLY A 28 -17.61 -5.45 29.02
C GLY A 28 -16.13 -5.54 28.65
N GLU A 29 -15.47 -6.67 28.91
CA GLU A 29 -14.08 -6.92 28.51
C GLU A 29 -14.02 -7.32 27.03
N LEU A 30 -13.01 -6.80 26.33
CA LEU A 30 -12.72 -7.18 24.95
C LEU A 30 -11.91 -8.48 24.92
N LYS A 31 -12.44 -9.49 24.23
CA LYS A 31 -11.73 -10.73 23.92
C LYS A 31 -11.45 -10.80 22.43
N SER A 32 -10.18 -10.81 22.06
CA SER A 32 -9.71 -11.08 20.71
C SER A 32 -8.90 -12.37 20.65
N ASN A 33 -8.79 -12.95 19.46
CA ASN A 33 -7.89 -14.09 19.22
C ASN A 33 -6.43 -13.66 19.01
N THR A 34 -6.19 -12.39 18.66
CA THR A 34 -4.87 -11.82 18.43
C THR A 34 -4.39 -11.06 19.67
N SER A 35 -3.09 -11.12 19.95
CA SER A 35 -2.49 -10.41 21.08
C SER A 35 -2.46 -8.88 20.83
N VAL A 36 -2.47 -8.11 21.92
CA VAL A 36 -2.40 -6.65 21.86
C VAL A 36 -1.08 -6.17 21.22
N GLU A 37 0.01 -6.89 21.45
CA GLU A 37 1.32 -6.56 20.91
C GLU A 37 1.37 -6.71 19.38
N GLU A 38 0.85 -7.80 18.84
CA GLU A 38 0.78 -8.03 17.39
C GLU A 38 -0.14 -7.01 16.71
N LEU A 39 -1.28 -6.70 17.32
CA LEU A 39 -2.18 -5.65 16.83
C LEU A 39 -1.49 -4.29 16.78
N ASN A 40 -0.75 -3.91 17.82
CA ASN A 40 -0.02 -2.63 17.85
C ASN A 40 1.07 -2.60 16.77
N LYS A 41 1.83 -3.68 16.59
CA LYS A 41 2.84 -3.78 15.51
C LYS A 41 2.19 -3.61 14.13
N PHE A 42 1.07 -4.29 13.89
CA PHE A 42 0.34 -4.17 12.64
C PHE A 42 -0.15 -2.73 12.40
N LEU A 43 -0.75 -2.10 13.42
CA LEU A 43 -1.26 -0.74 13.32
C LEU A 43 -0.13 0.26 13.06
N ASN A 44 0.99 0.19 13.80
CA ASN A 44 2.13 1.08 13.58
C ASN A 44 2.73 0.92 12.18
N LYS A 45 2.71 -0.29 11.60
CA LYS A 45 3.24 -0.53 10.25
C LYS A 45 2.30 -0.05 9.13
N LYS A 46 1.00 -0.29 9.27
CA LYS A 46 0.03 -0.13 8.16
C LYS A 46 -0.89 1.07 8.29
N VAL A 47 -0.94 1.72 9.47
CA VAL A 47 -1.85 2.82 9.76
C VAL A 47 -1.06 3.99 10.30
N ASP A 48 -1.25 5.14 9.67
CA ASP A 48 -0.70 6.41 10.13
C ASP A 48 -1.36 6.85 11.47
N ASP A 49 -0.54 7.07 12.50
CA ASP A 49 -1.00 7.52 13.81
C ASP A 49 -1.40 8.99 13.76
N LYS A 50 -2.70 9.21 13.65
CA LYS A 50 -3.32 10.54 13.61
C LYS A 50 -2.92 11.45 14.77
N LYS A 51 -2.53 10.91 15.92
CA LYS A 51 -2.11 11.71 17.09
C LYS A 51 -0.72 12.30 16.94
N LEU A 52 0.09 11.77 16.03
CA LEU A 52 1.47 12.19 15.82
C LEU A 52 1.62 13.09 14.58
N ARG A 53 0.56 13.24 13.78
CA ARG A 53 0.57 14.08 12.56
C ARG A 53 0.87 15.55 12.81
N ASP A 54 0.44 16.08 13.94
CA ASP A 54 0.61 17.49 14.30
C ASP A 54 1.93 17.75 15.06
N ARG A 55 2.80 16.73 15.13
CA ARG A 55 4.12 16.81 15.77
C ARG A 55 5.20 16.92 14.71
N ASP A 56 5.62 18.15 14.44
CA ASP A 56 6.71 18.46 13.51
C ASP A 56 8.04 17.81 13.94
N ASP A 57 8.23 17.54 15.24
CA ASP A 57 9.43 16.91 15.81
C ASP A 57 9.61 15.42 15.48
N LEU A 58 8.56 14.75 14.99
CA LEU A 58 8.58 13.31 14.71
C LEU A 58 8.54 12.98 13.21
N LYS A 59 8.38 13.98 12.35
CA LYS A 59 8.15 13.83 10.92
C LYS A 59 9.38 13.31 10.16
N GLU A 60 10.57 13.81 10.52
CA GLU A 60 11.85 13.44 9.90
C GLU A 60 12.15 11.94 10.05
N LYS A 61 11.79 11.35 11.18
CA LYS A 61 12.09 9.93 11.48
C LYS A 61 11.28 8.95 10.62
N TRP A 62 10.07 9.35 10.21
CA TRP A 62 9.16 8.47 9.48
C TRP A 62 9.45 8.48 7.97
N GLU A 63 9.99 9.60 7.46
CA GLU A 63 10.42 9.72 6.06
C GLU A 63 11.71 8.94 5.76
N GLU A 64 12.66 8.87 6.70
CA GLU A 64 13.88 8.06 6.55
C GLU A 64 13.59 6.54 6.58
N GLU A 65 12.69 6.09 7.46
CA GLU A 65 12.39 4.66 7.66
C GLU A 65 11.54 4.06 6.53
N TRP A 66 10.74 4.87 5.82
CA TRP A 66 9.98 4.43 4.63
C TRP A 66 10.78 4.50 3.32
N ALA A 67 11.82 5.35 3.24
CA ALA A 67 12.70 5.40 2.08
C ALA A 67 13.60 4.15 1.98
N GLU A 68 14.01 3.56 3.11
CA GLU A 68 14.79 2.32 3.14
C GLU A 68 13.96 1.06 2.81
N ASP A 69 12.65 1.03 3.10
CA ASP A 69 11.77 -0.11 2.78
C ASP A 69 11.44 -0.15 1.26
N GLU A 70 11.27 1.00 0.58
CA GLU A 70 11.05 1.06 -0.88
C GLU A 70 12.28 0.62 -1.71
N GLU A 71 13.50 0.86 -1.23
CA GLU A 71 14.73 0.48 -1.95
C GLU A 71 15.01 -1.03 -1.91
N SER A 72 14.29 -1.80 -1.08
CA SER A 72 14.48 -3.25 -0.91
C SER A 72 13.48 -4.14 -1.65
N GLU A 73 12.42 -3.58 -2.23
CA GLU A 73 11.37 -4.33 -2.96
C GLU A 73 11.47 -4.26 -4.50
N ASP A 74 12.46 -3.56 -5.08
CA ASP A 74 12.71 -3.51 -6.53
C ASP A 74 13.85 -4.47 -6.94
N ASP A 75 13.60 -5.78 -6.93
CA ASP A 75 14.49 -6.75 -7.59
C ASP A 75 13.73 -7.95 -8.19
N GLN A 76 12.53 -7.71 -8.75
CA GLN A 76 11.88 -8.57 -9.74
C GLN A 76 11.09 -7.72 -10.75
N VAL A 77 11.80 -6.99 -11.62
CA VAL A 77 11.26 -6.65 -12.94
C VAL A 77 11.34 -7.91 -13.80
N ASP A 78 10.19 -8.55 -14.00
CA ASP A 78 10.00 -9.66 -14.93
C ASP A 78 10.58 -9.32 -16.32
N GLU A 79 11.40 -10.22 -16.83
CA GLU A 79 12.25 -10.14 -18.03
C GLU A 79 11.47 -10.17 -19.37
N ASP A 80 10.18 -9.82 -19.38
CA ASP A 80 9.27 -10.05 -20.52
C ASP A 80 8.55 -8.77 -21.01
N VAL A 81 9.27 -7.69 -21.29
CA VAL A 81 8.74 -6.58 -22.11
C VAL A 81 9.06 -6.86 -23.58
N ASP A 82 8.03 -7.35 -24.27
CA ASP A 82 7.99 -7.63 -25.71
C ASP A 82 8.25 -6.34 -26.55
N PRO A 83 9.33 -6.28 -27.36
CA PRO A 83 9.73 -5.11 -28.14
C PRO A 83 8.86 -4.83 -29.38
N GLU A 84 7.84 -5.64 -29.70
CA GLU A 84 7.02 -5.45 -30.92
C GLU A 84 6.01 -4.31 -30.83
N LYS A 85 5.86 -3.62 -29.70
CA LYS A 85 4.83 -2.57 -29.52
C LYS A 85 5.24 -1.15 -29.94
N MET A 86 6.30 -1.01 -30.74
CA MET A 86 6.85 0.28 -31.20
C MET A 86 6.50 0.62 -32.67
N GLU A 87 5.55 -0.07 -33.30
CA GLU A 87 5.28 0.03 -34.76
C GLU A 87 4.33 1.15 -35.22
N ASP A 88 3.92 2.11 -34.37
CA ASP A 88 3.04 3.21 -34.80
C ASP A 88 3.74 4.59 -34.78
N ILE A 89 4.98 4.67 -35.27
CA ILE A 89 5.57 5.95 -35.73
C ILE A 89 5.25 6.08 -37.22
N ASP A 90 4.50 7.12 -37.56
CA ASP A 90 3.99 7.44 -38.88
C ASP A 90 5.06 8.02 -39.83
N ASP A 91 4.95 7.67 -41.12
CA ASP A 91 5.92 7.97 -42.18
C ASP A 91 6.25 9.47 -42.36
N GLU A 92 5.44 10.38 -41.80
CA GLU A 92 5.66 11.83 -41.87
C GLU A 92 6.80 12.32 -40.96
N ASP A 93 7.04 11.64 -39.82
CA ASP A 93 8.09 12.04 -38.87
C ASP A 93 9.51 11.58 -39.31
N LEU A 94 9.59 10.66 -40.27
CA LEU A 94 10.86 10.11 -40.78
C LEU A 94 11.56 11.04 -41.81
N GLU A 95 10.81 11.89 -42.51
CA GLU A 95 11.37 12.79 -43.54
C GLU A 95 11.95 14.08 -42.94
N LYS A 96 11.47 14.51 -41.78
CA LYS A 96 11.94 15.73 -41.13
C LYS A 96 13.37 15.59 -40.57
N LEU A 97 13.76 14.38 -40.21
CA LEU A 97 15.09 14.07 -39.66
C LEU A 97 16.20 13.96 -40.71
N LYS A 98 15.89 13.97 -42.01
CA LYS A 98 16.90 13.86 -43.09
C LYS A 98 17.35 15.19 -43.70
N SER A 99 16.70 16.32 -43.39
CA SER A 99 16.97 17.61 -44.06
C SER A 99 17.84 18.59 -43.26
N GLU A 100 18.36 18.23 -42.10
CA GLU A 100 19.12 19.15 -41.22
C GLU A 100 20.63 18.85 -41.12
N ASP A 101 21.16 17.92 -41.95
CA ASP A 101 22.58 17.56 -42.00
C ASP A 101 23.25 17.82 -43.38
N ASP A 102 22.95 18.95 -44.04
CA ASP A 102 23.80 19.54 -45.10
C ASP A 102 24.08 21.03 -44.83
#